data_AF-A0A4Y9AAE1-F1
#
_entry.id   AF-A0A4Y9AAE1-F1
#
_cell.length_a   1.000
_cell.length_b   1.000
_cell.length_c   1.000
_cell.angle_alpha   90.00
_cell.angle_beta   90.00
_cell.angle_gamma   90.00
#
_symmetry.space_group_name_H-M   'P 1'
#
loop_
_entity.id
_entity.type
_entity.pdbx_description
1 polymer ?
#
loop_
_entity_poly.entity_id
_entity_poly.type
_entity_poly.pdbx_seq_one_letter_code
_entity_poly.pdbx_strand_id
1 'polypeptide(L)' 'MTMAENQSKNDPIPGKVVKVMVDEILRKNNVKPEQVKNNISNEQRQMLKEMVEDLKTQVDQFNQGEKDTTKTDK' A
#
# COMPACT_ATOMS: atom_id res chain seq x y z
N MET A 1 -16.07 12.19 26.00
CA MET A 1 -16.21 12.93 24.72
C MET A 1 -15.21 12.31 23.74
N THR A 2 -15.70 11.71 22.66
CA THR A 2 -14.95 10.92 21.67
C THR A 2 -13.91 11.76 20.92
N MET A 3 -12.64 11.36 20.99
CA MET A 3 -11.59 11.83 20.07
C MET A 3 -11.44 10.79 18.95
N ALA A 4 -12.36 10.84 17.99
CA ALA A 4 -12.18 10.21 16.68
C ALA A 4 -12.01 11.35 15.67
N GLU A 5 -10.85 12.01 15.71
CA GLU A 5 -10.50 13.00 14.71
C GLU A 5 -10.00 12.26 13.46
N ASN A 6 -10.96 12.10 12.55
CA ASN A 6 -10.88 11.69 11.16
C ASN A 6 -9.50 11.93 10.50
N GLN A 7 -8.73 10.85 10.36
CA GLN A 7 -7.54 10.77 9.52
C GLN A 7 -7.93 10.86 8.03
N SER A 8 -8.28 12.06 7.56
CA SER A 8 -8.52 12.33 6.14
C SER A 8 -7.80 13.61 5.73
N LYS A 9 -6.46 13.65 5.80
CA LYS A 9 -5.70 14.80 5.28
C LYS A 9 -4.42 14.33 4.57
N ASN A 10 -4.46 14.48 3.24
CA ASN A 10 -3.37 14.46 2.27
C ASN A 10 -2.72 13.11 1.97
N ASP A 11 -3.39 12.31 1.15
CA ASP A 11 -2.67 11.35 0.30
C ASP A 11 -1.73 12.13 -0.65
N PRO A 12 -0.41 11.94 -0.58
CA PRO A 12 0.56 12.65 -1.42
C PRO A 12 0.46 12.25 -2.91
N ILE A 13 -0.30 11.21 -3.23
CA ILE A 13 -0.51 10.70 -4.58
C ILE A 13 -1.99 10.87 -4.94
N PRO A 14 -2.33 11.54 -6.06
CA PRO A 14 -3.71 11.63 -6.50
C PRO A 14 -4.30 10.23 -6.71
N GLY A 15 -5.48 9.95 -6.15
CA GLY A 15 -6.11 8.61 -6.26
C GLY A 15 -6.29 8.10 -7.69
N LYS A 16 -6.34 9.00 -8.69
CA LYS A 16 -6.33 8.63 -10.12
C LYS A 16 -5.01 7.99 -10.57
N VAL A 17 -3.87 8.45 -10.05
CA VAL A 17 -2.54 7.91 -10.36
C VAL A 17 -2.38 6.52 -9.76
N VAL A 18 -2.80 6.35 -8.50
CA VAL A 18 -2.84 5.03 -7.83
C VAL A 18 -3.67 4.04 -8.66
N LYS A 19 -4.85 4.47 -9.11
CA LYS A 19 -5.72 3.64 -9.96
C LYS A 19 -5.03 3.21 -11.25
N VAL A 20 -4.37 4.13 -11.97
CA VAL A 20 -3.65 3.80 -13.21
C VAL A 20 -2.51 2.80 -12.95
N MET A 21 -1.74 2.99 -11.87
CA MET A 21 -0.66 2.06 -11.51
C MET A 21 -1.19 0.66 -11.17
N VAL A 22 -2.26 0.58 -10.38
CA VAL A 22 -2.92 -0.70 -10.04
C VAL A 22 -3.47 -1.38 -11.30
N ASP A 23 -4.15 -0.62 -12.17
CA ASP A 23 -4.70 -1.15 -13.43
C ASP A 23 -3.59 -1.66 -14.36
N GLU A 24 -2.43 -0.97 -14.44
CA GLU A 24 -1.27 -1.42 -15.21
C GLU A 24 -0.63 -2.69 -14.64
N ILE A 25 -0.47 -2.79 -13.32
CA ILE A 25 0.10 -3.98 -12.66
C ILE A 25 -0.80 -5.19 -12.91
N LEU A 26 -2.12 -5.04 -12.70
CA LEU A 26 -3.08 -6.11 -12.96
C LEU A 26 -3.06 -6.53 -14.43
N ARG A 27 -3.04 -5.57 -15.37
CA ARG A 27 -2.97 -5.85 -16.81
C ARG A 27 -1.69 -6.59 -17.20
N LYS A 28 -0.53 -6.17 -16.70
CA LYS A 28 0.77 -6.81 -16.97
C LYS A 28 0.83 -8.27 -16.51
N ASN A 29 0.05 -8.61 -15.48
CA ASN A 29 -0.05 -9.96 -14.93
C ASN A 29 -1.24 -10.75 -15.50
N ASN A 30 -1.89 -10.28 -16.58
CA ASN A 30 -3.09 -10.87 -17.18
C ASN A 30 -4.27 -11.05 -16.20
N VAL A 31 -4.32 -10.21 -15.17
CA VAL A 31 -5.38 -10.24 -14.16
C VAL A 31 -6.49 -9.28 -14.57
N LYS A 32 -7.70 -9.80 -14.83
CA LYS A 32 -8.88 -8.96 -15.09
C LYS A 32 -9.51 -8.51 -13.78
N PRO A 33 -9.65 -7.20 -13.50
CA PRO A 33 -10.19 -6.69 -12.24
C PRO A 33 -11.59 -7.24 -11.88
N GLU A 34 -12.42 -7.47 -12.89
CA GLU A 34 -13.77 -8.04 -12.74
C GLU A 34 -13.75 -9.50 -12.28
N GLN A 35 -12.75 -10.27 -12.72
CA GLN A 35 -12.56 -11.64 -12.28
C GLN A 35 -12.04 -11.69 -10.84
N VAL A 36 -11.17 -10.76 -10.44
CA VAL A 36 -10.62 -10.73 -9.06
C VAL A 36 -11.70 -10.43 -8.02
N LYS A 37 -12.58 -9.46 -8.29
CA LYS A 37 -13.62 -9.06 -7.32
C LYS A 37 -14.64 -10.15 -7.04
N ASN A 38 -14.93 -11.00 -8.04
CA ASN A 38 -15.94 -12.05 -7.95
C ASN A 38 -15.37 -13.44 -7.64
N ASN A 39 -14.05 -13.64 -7.72
CA ASN A 39 -13.41 -14.96 -7.51
C ASN A 39 -12.40 -15.00 -6.34
N ILE A 40 -12.29 -13.93 -5.54
CA ILE A 40 -11.49 -13.96 -4.31
C ILE A 40 -12.33 -14.46 -3.14
N SER A 41 -11.88 -15.54 -2.49
CA SER A 41 -12.43 -15.99 -1.22
C SER A 41 -12.08 -15.02 -0.08
N ASN A 42 -12.80 -15.08 1.04
CA ASN A 42 -12.51 -14.24 2.20
C ASN A 42 -11.08 -14.46 2.74
N GLU A 43 -10.61 -15.71 2.70
CA GLU A 43 -9.26 -16.09 3.12
C GLU A 43 -8.21 -15.49 2.18
N GLN A 44 -8.40 -15.60 0.85
CA GLN A 44 -7.53 -14.97 -0.13
C GLN A 44 -7.48 -13.46 0.01
N ARG A 45 -8.61 -12.82 0.37
CA ARG A 45 -8.67 -11.38 0.67
C ARG A 45 -7.86 -11.01 1.91
N GLN A 46 -7.93 -11.81 2.97
CA GLN A 46 -7.15 -11.59 4.19
C GLN A 46 -5.65 -11.70 3.91
N MET A 47 -5.21 -12.77 3.23
CA MET A 47 -3.80 -12.93 2.85
C MET A 47 -3.30 -11.76 2.00
N LEU A 48 -4.08 -11.32 1.01
CA LEU A 48 -3.70 -10.18 0.17
C LEU A 48 -3.55 -8.88 0.98
N LYS A 49 -4.38 -8.71 2.02
CA LYS A 49 -4.34 -7.55 2.90
C LYS A 49 -3.07 -7.57 3.77
N GLU A 50 -2.76 -8.71 4.39
CA GLU A 50 -1.55 -8.88 5.21
C GLU A 50 -0.28 -8.63 4.39
N MET A 51 -0.19 -9.21 3.18
CA MET A 51 0.96 -8.97 2.30
C MET A 51 1.13 -7.48 1.95
N VAL A 52 0.04 -6.75 1.68
CA VAL A 52 0.10 -5.31 1.38
C VAL A 52 0.52 -4.50 2.61
N GLU A 53 0.08 -4.87 3.81
CA GLU A 53 0.50 -4.23 5.07
C GLU A 53 2.00 -4.45 5.33
N ASP A 54 2.52 -5.64 5.06
CA ASP A 54 3.96 -5.94 5.16
C ASP A 54 4.78 -5.16 4.14
N LEU A 55 4.33 -5.09 2.87
CA LEU A 55 5.00 -4.28 1.84
C LEU A 55 5.01 -2.80 2.22
N LYS A 56 3.89 -2.28 2.75
CA LYS A 56 3.82 -0.90 3.22
C LYS A 56 4.85 -0.63 4.31
N THR A 57 4.96 -1.55 5.27
CA THR A 57 5.94 -1.45 6.36
C THR A 57 7.38 -1.45 5.83
N GLN A 58 7.69 -2.28 4.84
CA GLN A 58 9.03 -2.31 4.20
C GLN A 58 9.35 -1.00 3.46
N VAL A 59 8.36 -0.41 2.77
CA VAL A 59 8.52 0.89 2.10
C VAL A 59 8.69 2.03 3.11
N ASP A 60 7.91 2.02 4.18
CA ASP A 60 8.01 3.01 5.25
C ASP A 60 9.39 2.93 5.94
N GLN A 61 9.89 1.72 6.22
CA GLN A 61 11.24 1.50 6.75
C GLN A 61 12.33 1.96 5.77
N PHE A 62 12.19 1.66 4.47
CA PHE A 62 13.12 2.11 3.44
C PHE A 62 13.21 3.64 3.38
N ASN A 63 12.06 4.32 3.38
CA ASN A 63 12.00 5.79 3.36
C ASN A 63 12.49 6.42 4.68
N GLN A 64 12.36 5.72 5.81
CA GLN A 64 12.91 6.15 7.10
C GLN A 64 14.42 5.91 7.21
N GLY A 65 14.96 4.93 6.48
CA GLY A 65 16.38 4.55 6.45
C GLY A 65 17.33 5.61 5.86
N GLU A 66 16.83 6.65 5.18
CA GLU A 66 17.65 7.78 4.72
C GLU A 66 17.97 8.82 5.82
N LYS A 67 17.44 8.67 7.05
CA LYS A 67 17.65 9.65 8.14
C LYS A 67 18.69 9.29 9.19
N ASP A 68 19.31 8.11 9.13
CA ASP A 68 20.24 7.62 10.17
C ASP A 68 21.66 7.32 9.66
N THR A 69 22.14 7.99 8.59
CA THR A 69 23.56 7.89 8.16
C THR A 69 24.48 8.98 8.73
N THR A 70 24.02 9.83 9.65
CA THR A 70 24.89 10.71 10.46
C THR A 70 24.96 10.25 11.92
N LYS A 71 25.71 9.17 12.17
CA LYS A 71 26.51 8.98 13.39
C LYS A 71 27.81 8.28 12.94
N THR A 72 28.69 9.00 12.25
CA THR A 72 29.92 9.58 12.83
C THR A 72 30.77 8.52 13.55
N ASP A 73 31.83 8.10 12.87
CA ASP A 73 33.09 7.63 13.44
C ASP A 73 33.39 8.25 14.81
N LYS A 74 33.57 7.39 15.82
CA LYS A 74 34.62 7.58 16.83
C LYS A 74 35.03 6.27 17.48
#